data_AF-A0A1Q8V5T3-F1
#
_entry.id   AF-A0A1Q8V5T3-F1
#
_cell.length_a   1.000
_cell.length_b   1.000
_cell.length_c   1.000
_cell.angle_alpha   90.00
_cell.angle_beta   90.00
_cell.angle_gamma   90.00
#
_symmetry.space_group_name_H-M   'P 1'
#
loop_
_entity.id
_entity.type
_entity.pdbx_description
1 polymer ?
#
loop_
_entity_poly.entity_id
_entity_poly.type
_entity_poly.pdbx_seq_one_letter_code
_entity_poly.pdbx_strand_id
1 'polypeptide(L)' 'MHWTPTGGKPTKYKYELHLGESVHIDGLGTVTLLAVNPPPLLSGQKPGGWTIEVNINLTPDLHWCDPWDPC' A
#
# COMPACT_ATOMS: atom_id res chain seq x y z
N MET A 1 9.22 5.29 -0.38
CA MET A 1 9.15 4.54 0.89
C MET A 1 9.15 3.06 0.55
N HIS A 2 9.97 2.26 1.24
CA HIS A 2 10.04 0.81 1.08
C HIS A 2 9.76 0.20 2.45
N TRP A 3 8.79 -0.69 2.54
CA TRP A 3 8.48 -1.43 3.76
C TRP A 3 8.97 -2.86 3.58
N THR A 4 9.65 -3.37 4.61
CA THR A 4 10.06 -4.78 4.71
C THR A 4 9.39 -5.35 5.96
N PRO A 5 8.67 -6.48 5.86
CA PRO A 5 8.08 -7.11 7.03
C PRO A 5 9.15 -7.57 8.02
N THR A 6 8.90 -7.35 9.31
CA THR A 6 9.77 -7.80 10.39
C THR A 6 9.94 -9.33 10.35
N GLY A 7 11.18 -9.81 10.26
CA GLY A 7 11.50 -11.24 10.34
C GLY A 7 11.49 -12.03 9.02
N GLY A 8 11.45 -11.42 7.83
CA GLY A 8 11.53 -12.22 6.62
C GLY A 8 11.56 -11.51 5.26
N LYS A 9 11.68 -12.35 4.22
CA LYS A 9 11.79 -11.93 2.80
C LYS A 9 10.54 -11.15 2.37
N PRO A 10 10.69 -10.15 1.47
CA PRO A 10 9.57 -9.42 0.89
C PRO A 10 8.69 -10.39 0.09
N THR A 11 7.66 -10.91 0.74
CA THR A 11 6.66 -11.74 0.09
C THR A 11 5.72 -10.78 -0.63
N LYS A 12 5.43 -11.04 -1.90
CA LYS A 12 4.43 -10.26 -2.64
C LYS A 12 3.05 -10.61 -2.08
N TYR A 13 2.59 -9.84 -1.10
CA TYR A 13 1.23 -9.95 -0.60
C TYR A 13 0.27 -9.29 -1.59
N LYS A 14 -0.80 -10.00 -1.95
CA LYS A 14 -1.91 -9.44 -2.72
C LYS A 14 -3.09 -9.29 -1.76
N TYR A 15 -3.56 -8.07 -1.61
CA TYR A 15 -4.77 -7.74 -0.88
C TYR A 15 -5.78 -7.18 -1.87
N GLU A 16 -7.00 -7.68 -1.82
CA GLU A 16 -8.12 -7.10 -2.54
C GLU A 16 -8.81 -6.11 -1.59
N LEU A 17 -8.95 -4.86 -2.04
CA LEU A 17 -9.66 -3.81 -1.33
C LEU A 17 -10.65 -3.12 -2.28
N HIS A 18 -11.87 -2.92 -1.82
CA HIS A 18 -12.83 -2.03 -2.44
C HIS A 18 -12.62 -0.59 -1.97
N LEU A 19 -13.14 0.37 -2.74
CA LEU A 19 -13.00 1.79 -2.43
C LEU A 19 -13.65 2.11 -1.06
N GLY A 20 -12.90 2.77 -0.18
CA GLY A 20 -13.31 3.06 1.19
C GLY A 20 -13.08 1.93 2.19
N GLU A 21 -12.65 0.75 1.74
CA GLU A 21 -12.30 -0.34 2.65
C GLU A 21 -10.92 -0.14 3.28
N SER A 22 -10.76 -0.79 4.44
CA SER A 22 -9.50 -0.83 5.17
C SER A 22 -9.10 -2.27 5.47
N VAL A 23 -7.80 -2.55 5.43
CA VAL A 23 -7.19 -3.83 5.79
C VAL A 23 -6.10 -3.60 6.81
N HIS A 24 -6.00 -4.49 7.80
CA HIS A 24 -4.87 -4.52 8.72
C HIS A 24 -3.78 -5.43 8.15
N ILE A 25 -2.56 -4.92 8.05
CA ILE A 25 -1.37 -5.65 7.63
C ILE A 25 -0.43 -5.74 8.82
N ASP A 26 -0.19 -6.96 9.28
CA ASP A 26 0.71 -7.23 10.40
C ASP A 26 2.10 -6.66 10.11
N GLY A 27 2.63 -5.88 11.06
CA GLY A 27 3.94 -5.24 10.94
C GLY A 27 4.00 -4.04 9.97
N LEU A 28 2.87 -3.56 9.44
CA LEU A 28 2.78 -2.27 8.74
C LEU A 28 1.73 -1.35 9.38
N GLY A 29 0.54 -1.89 9.67
CA GLY A 29 -0.61 -1.16 10.17
C GLY A 29 -1.81 -1.21 9.25
N THR A 30 -2.69 -0.22 9.36
CA THR A 30 -3.97 -0.23 8.66
C THR A 30 -3.88 0.55 7.37
N VAL A 31 -4.15 -0.09 6.24
CA VAL A 31 -4.18 0.53 4.91
C VAL A 31 -5.62 0.71 4.49
N THR A 32 -6.00 1.92 4.06
CA THR A 32 -7.35 2.25 3.57
C THR A 32 -7.25 2.76 2.13
N LEU A 33 -8.10 2.23 1.24
CA LEU A 33 -8.15 2.68 -0.16
C LEU A 33 -9.04 3.92 -0.27
N LEU A 34 -8.44 5.08 -0.55
CA LEU A 34 -9.14 6.38 -0.58
C LEU A 34 -9.68 6.73 -1.95
N ALA A 35 -8.89 6.48 -3.01
CA ALA A 35 -9.27 6.83 -4.37
C ALA A 35 -8.66 5.86 -5.37
N VAL A 36 -9.40 5.63 -6.47
CA VAL A 36 -8.91 4.93 -7.66
C VAL A 36 -9.20 5.80 -8.88
N ASN A 37 -8.21 5.93 -9.76
CA ASN A 37 -8.38 6.53 -11.08
C ASN A 37 -8.17 5.43 -12.12
N PRO A 38 -9.21 4.69 -12.53
CA PRO A 38 -9.04 3.63 -13.52
C PRO A 38 -8.79 4.22 -14.91
N PRO A 39 -8.17 3.46 -15.82
CA PRO A 39 -8.08 3.85 -17.21
C PRO A 39 -9.47 3.99 -17.83
N PRO A 40 -9.63 4.92 -18.78
CA PRO A 40 -10.91 5.11 -19.44
C PRO A 40 -11.33 3.83 -20.16
N LEU A 41 -12.61 3.48 -20.01
CA LEU A 41 -13.19 2.30 -20.64
C LEU A 41 -13.32 2.44 -22.17
N LEU A 42 -13.28 3.66 -22.69
CA LEU A 42 -13.49 3.97 -24.11
C LEU A 42 -12.25 4.64 -24.71
N SER A 43 -11.95 4.30 -25.96
CA SER A 43 -10.88 4.94 -26.73
C SER A 43 -11.20 6.42 -26.98
N GLY A 44 -10.20 7.30 -26.77
CA GLY A 44 -10.32 8.75 -27.02
C GLY A 44 -10.57 9.62 -25.77
N GLN A 45 -10.69 9.02 -24.57
CA GLN A 45 -10.71 9.76 -23.31
C GLN A 45 -9.29 10.04 -22.81
N LYS A 46 -9.13 11.10 -21.99
CA LYS A 46 -7.86 11.46 -21.35
C LYS A 46 -7.26 10.24 -20.64
N PRO A 47 -5.94 10.04 -20.66
CA PRO A 47 -5.31 8.91 -19.98
C PRO A 47 -5.54 9.03 -18.47
N GLY A 48 -6.52 8.29 -17.96
CA GLY A 48 -6.51 7.82 -16.57
C GLY A 48 -5.43 6.76 -16.48
N GLY A 49 -4.35 7.03 -15.77
CA GLY A 49 -3.41 6.00 -15.36
C GLY A 49 -3.93 5.31 -14.11
N TRP A 50 -3.56 4.06 -13.86
CA TRP A 50 -3.84 3.33 -12.61
C TRP A 50 -3.18 4.01 -11.41
N THR A 51 -3.72 5.16 -11.00
CA THR A 51 -3.31 5.89 -9.81
C THR A 51 -4.27 5.50 -8.71
N ILE A 52 -3.70 4.99 -7.62
CA ILE A 52 -4.43 4.70 -6.40
C ILE A 52 -3.93 5.64 -5.31
N GLU A 53 -4.84 6.10 -4.48
CA GLU A 53 -4.51 6.86 -3.28
C GLU A 53 -4.88 6.01 -2.07
N VAL A 54 -3.93 5.85 -1.15
CA VAL A 54 -4.09 5.05 0.05
C VAL A 54 -3.72 5.86 1.28
N ASN A 55 -4.49 5.71 2.35
CA ASN A 55 -4.10 6.13 3.68
C ASN A 55 -3.43 4.95 4.38
N ILE A 56 -2.24 5.18 4.93
CA ILE A 56 -1.52 4.17 5.72
C ILE A 56 -1.40 4.70 7.15
N ASN A 57 -2.11 4.06 8.07
CA ASN A 57 -2.00 4.31 9.50
C ASN A 57 -1.03 3.29 10.10
N LEU A 58 0.22 3.71 10.32
CA LEU A 58 1.31 2.84 10.74
C LEU A 58 1.09 2.31 12.16
N THR A 59 1.46 1.06 12.41
CA THR A 59 1.46 0.54 13.79
C THR A 59 2.57 1.22 14.62
N PRO A 60 2.35 1.43 15.93
CA PRO A 60 3.29 2.17 16.79
C PRO A 60 4.61 1.42 17.04
N ASP A 61 4.64 0.11 16.82
CA ASP A 61 5.81 -0.77 16.89
C ASP A 61 6.63 -0.76 15.59
N LEU A 62 6.22 0.02 14.58
CA LEU A 62 7.01 0.17 13.35
C LEU A 62 8.23 1.05 13.62
N HIS A 63 9.41 0.45 13.46
CA HIS A 63 10.69 1.14 13.58
C HIS A 63 11.31 1.39 12.21
N TRP A 64 11.94 2.55 12.05
CA TRP A 64 12.79 2.81 10.90
C TRP A 64 14.06 1.99 11.07
N CYS A 65 14.29 1.03 10.18
CA CYS A 65 15.58 0.36 10.10
C CYS A 65 16.55 1.28 9.38
N ASP A 66 17.72 1.50 9.98
CA ASP A 66 18.79 2.21 9.31
C ASP A 66 19.30 1.34 8.14
N PRO A 67 19.71 1.95 7.00
CA PRO A 67 20.26 1.19 5.87
C PRO A 67 21.47 0.32 6.24
N TRP A 68 22.15 0.66 7.35
CA TRP A 68 23.38 0.02 7.83
C TRP A 68 23.15 -0.89 9.05
N ASP A 69 21.96 -0.84 9.65
CA ASP A 69 21.55 -1.69 10.79
C ASP A 69 20.15 -2.25 10.50
N PRO A 70 20.07 -3.31 9.69
CA PRO A 70 18.79 -3.89 9.32
C PRO A 70 18.15 -4.59 10.52
N CYS A 71 16.94 -4.15 10.88
CA CYS A 71 15.94 -5.06 11.43
C CYS A 71 15.50 -6.07 10.35
#